data_AF-A0A1D9QBY9-F1
#
_entry.id   AF-A0A1D9QBY9-F1
#
_cell.length_a   1.000
_cell.length_b   1.000
_cell.length_c   1.000
_cell.angle_alpha   90.00
_cell.angle_beta   90.00
_cell.angle_gamma   90.00
#
_symmetry.space_group_name_H-M   'P 1'
#
loop_
_entity.id
_entity.type
_entity.pdbx_description
1 polymer ?
#
loop_
_entity_poly.entity_id
_entity_poly.type
_entity_poly.pdbx_seq_one_letter_code
_entity_poly.pdbx_strand_id
1 'polypeptide(L)'
;MVSSTVGLEAWFISSLAGAGHCHKHTPKPIRPVTFFTSHRPNVSTKDLSSTKPIPRRRNFTGNTQSEAEERRTTNEANQTREELMELVDQYHGTSYTHQLPIVESPNLYQPGNGPHLQVSDEEEDEWPPPLQAWPADGETKEKLKKLESALKHFYTEDAEDVYQIYRELPEPRAPYLEANLRHMLLRHLSIVERKDEHSMLRYFSVVDDMKSTAIPLTISEWTSAISFASKYVAKATEVEVESALKMWKEMEHIAGVRGNNATFNVLYDVACKAGKFTLGEMIYKEMIARGLEYNRFHYVSMIFTCGLKKDGDGARAAYKALVDAGEIVDTVVLNAMISALIKSYEPSAALNIYERMKTMHAERTGTQEWHRSFKNRREVKRGLLRMAMEFRHDPEGRAKVQERSIVCPDLQTYRLLVNHFAITEGELDKAAKFLEEMGLFNVPLHGALFLSLFKGFHLHGGTRYTKWTAARLESVWKAYLKALDKGVEDIYMSTWIVTNVLKAFATCSGQARATEVWRDIRERWQPDERQLNAIMPDLYRIGIPENG
;
A
#
# COMPACT_ATOMS: atom_id res chain seq x y z
N MET A 1 31.61 -14.08 -13.39
CA MET A 1 30.94 -12.81 -13.03
C MET A 1 30.00 -13.11 -11.87
N VAL A 2 30.46 -12.83 -10.65
CA VAL A 2 29.66 -13.02 -9.43
C VAL A 2 28.73 -11.82 -9.32
N SER A 3 27.43 -12.08 -9.25
CA SER A 3 26.37 -11.08 -9.20
C SER A 3 26.57 -10.13 -8.00
N SER A 4 26.57 -8.82 -8.26
CA SER A 4 26.59 -7.75 -7.24
C SER A 4 25.43 -7.84 -6.23
N THR A 5 24.39 -8.60 -6.55
CA THR A 5 23.20 -8.86 -5.73
C THR A 5 23.54 -9.51 -4.38
N VAL A 6 24.51 -10.42 -4.35
CA VAL A 6 24.97 -11.07 -3.11
C VAL A 6 25.69 -10.07 -2.21
N GLY A 7 26.35 -9.04 -2.78
CA GLY A 7 27.16 -8.10 -2.02
C GLY A 7 26.35 -7.17 -1.11
N LEU A 8 25.20 -6.66 -1.57
CA LEU A 8 24.36 -5.75 -0.79
C LEU A 8 23.45 -6.50 0.19
N GLU A 9 22.87 -7.63 -0.21
CA GLU A 9 22.13 -8.50 0.71
C GLU A 9 23.08 -9.09 1.78
N ALA A 10 24.28 -9.56 1.40
CA ALA A 10 25.28 -10.02 2.38
C ALA A 10 25.87 -8.89 3.21
N TRP A 11 25.97 -7.66 2.68
CA TRP A 11 26.32 -6.49 3.46
C TRP A 11 25.22 -6.12 4.47
N PHE A 12 23.94 -6.21 4.08
CA PHE A 12 22.82 -6.05 5.00
C PHE A 12 22.88 -7.10 6.11
N ILE A 13 23.09 -8.38 5.73
CA ILE A 13 23.30 -9.49 6.68
C ILE A 13 24.51 -9.24 7.59
N SER A 14 25.64 -8.76 7.06
CA SER A 14 26.87 -8.52 7.83
C SER A 14 26.78 -7.26 8.70
N SER A 15 26.01 -6.26 8.29
CA SER A 15 25.73 -5.06 9.09
C SER A 15 24.80 -5.39 10.26
N LEU A 16 23.80 -6.26 10.04
CA LEU A 16 22.97 -6.84 11.11
C LEU A 16 23.81 -7.69 12.07
N ALA A 17 24.71 -8.53 11.54
CA ALA A 17 25.63 -9.32 12.36
C ALA A 17 26.60 -8.41 13.14
N GLY A 18 27.13 -7.35 12.54
CA GLY A 18 28.04 -6.40 13.16
C GLY A 18 27.38 -5.59 14.29
N ALA A 19 26.12 -5.19 14.13
CA ALA A 19 25.33 -4.55 15.18
C ALA A 19 25.05 -5.50 16.37
N GLY A 20 24.97 -6.82 16.13
CA GLY A 20 24.77 -7.85 17.15
C GLY A 20 26.04 -8.33 17.89
N HIS A 21 27.25 -8.09 17.36
CA HIS A 21 28.51 -8.61 17.92
C HIS A 21 29.28 -7.58 18.75
N CYS A 22 28.61 -6.84 19.63
CA CYS A 22 29.31 -6.15 20.72
C CYS A 22 29.85 -7.21 21.70
N HIS A 23 31.18 -7.39 21.75
CA HIS A 23 31.89 -8.39 22.55
C HIS A 23 31.70 -8.30 24.09
N LYS A 24 30.75 -7.49 24.58
CA LYS A 24 30.38 -7.42 26.01
C LYS A 24 29.06 -8.14 26.35
N HIS A 25 28.29 -8.62 25.37
CA HIS A 25 26.96 -9.22 25.61
C HIS A 25 26.70 -10.50 24.79
N THR A 26 27.56 -11.50 24.91
CA THR A 26 27.29 -12.84 24.37
C THR A 26 26.05 -13.46 25.06
N PRO A 27 25.01 -13.89 24.33
CA PRO A 27 23.91 -14.64 24.93
C PRO A 27 24.37 -16.07 25.26
N LYS A 28 23.92 -16.61 26.40
CA LYS A 28 24.01 -18.05 26.68
C LYS A 28 23.26 -18.83 25.59
N PRO A 29 23.71 -20.04 25.22
CA PRO A 29 23.14 -20.77 24.10
C PRO A 29 21.69 -21.16 24.40
N ILE A 30 20.75 -20.56 23.69
CA ILE A 30 19.35 -21.02 23.61
C ILE A 30 19.32 -22.19 22.63
N ARG A 31 18.69 -23.30 23.04
CA ARG A 31 18.53 -24.50 22.20
C ARG A 31 17.81 -24.16 20.89
N PRO A 32 18.16 -24.80 19.76
CA PRO A 32 17.48 -24.57 18.50
C PRO A 32 16.03 -25.07 18.60
N VAL A 33 15.06 -24.18 18.43
CA VAL A 33 13.66 -24.56 18.20
C VAL A 33 13.52 -24.82 16.70
N THR A 34 13.69 -26.07 16.31
CA THR A 34 13.38 -26.55 14.96
C THR A 34 11.86 -26.59 14.78
N PHE A 35 11.33 -25.76 13.87
CA PHE A 35 9.89 -25.56 13.64
C PHE A 35 9.16 -26.72 12.92
N PHE A 36 9.82 -27.85 12.64
CA PHE A 36 9.15 -28.99 12.01
C PHE A 36 9.77 -30.32 12.46
N THR A 37 9.04 -31.10 13.29
CA THR A 37 9.02 -32.58 13.22
C THR A 37 7.64 -33.09 13.64
N SER A 38 7.11 -34.03 12.88
CA SER A 38 5.81 -34.67 13.05
C SER A 38 5.89 -35.84 14.03
N HIS A 39 6.00 -35.60 15.34
CA HIS A 39 5.86 -36.66 16.35
C HIS A 39 4.84 -36.27 17.43
N ARG A 40 3.71 -36.97 17.45
CA ARG A 40 2.70 -36.90 18.52
C ARG A 40 3.29 -37.41 19.83
N PRO A 41 3.29 -36.63 20.93
CA PRO A 41 3.52 -37.19 22.26
C PRO A 41 2.20 -37.73 22.84
N ASN A 42 2.28 -38.92 23.42
CA ASN A 42 1.20 -39.59 24.15
C ASN A 42 0.70 -38.75 25.33
N VAL A 43 -0.62 -38.65 25.47
CA VAL A 43 -1.30 -38.04 26.62
C VAL A 43 -1.18 -38.98 27.81
N SER A 44 -0.51 -38.54 28.88
CA SER A 44 -0.53 -39.20 30.18
C SER A 44 -1.61 -38.57 31.06
N THR A 45 -2.62 -39.35 31.40
CA THR A 45 -3.64 -39.03 32.39
C THR A 45 -3.06 -39.10 33.80
N LYS A 46 -3.03 -37.97 34.52
CA LYS A 46 -3.04 -37.97 35.98
C LYS A 46 -3.90 -36.84 36.54
N ASP A 47 -4.80 -37.28 37.38
CA ASP A 47 -5.84 -36.59 38.15
C ASP A 47 -5.30 -35.74 39.32
N LEU A 48 -6.23 -34.94 39.86
CA LEU A 48 -6.29 -34.31 41.20
C LEU A 48 -5.44 -33.03 41.39
N SER A 49 -5.92 -31.94 42.01
CA SER A 49 -6.99 -31.80 42.99
C SER A 49 -7.54 -30.36 43.08
N SER A 50 -8.78 -30.26 43.56
CA SER A 50 -9.54 -29.05 43.83
C SER A 50 -9.00 -28.29 45.05
N THR A 51 -8.89 -26.97 44.96
CA THR A 51 -9.11 -26.08 46.12
C THR A 51 -9.57 -24.70 45.64
N LYS A 52 -10.87 -24.42 45.76
CA LYS A 52 -11.44 -23.08 45.57
C LYS A 52 -11.23 -22.26 46.84
N PRO A 53 -10.66 -21.04 46.80
CA PRO A 53 -10.81 -20.12 47.90
C PRO A 53 -12.18 -19.41 47.78
N ILE A 54 -12.94 -19.43 48.86
CA ILE A 54 -14.20 -18.69 49.03
C ILE A 54 -13.85 -17.20 49.22
N PRO A 55 -14.32 -16.26 48.39
CA PRO A 55 -14.20 -14.84 48.71
C PRO A 55 -15.29 -14.44 49.69
N ARG A 56 -14.88 -13.95 50.87
CA ARG A 56 -15.75 -13.27 51.82
C ARG A 56 -16.27 -11.97 51.18
N ARG A 57 -17.59 -11.86 51.04
CA ARG A 57 -18.30 -10.61 50.72
C ARG A 57 -17.94 -9.54 51.78
N ARG A 58 -17.20 -8.50 51.37
CA ARG A 58 -17.30 -7.18 51.98
C ARG A 58 -18.27 -6.38 51.11
N ASN A 59 -19.43 -6.06 51.67
CA ASN A 59 -20.40 -5.17 51.05
C ASN A 59 -19.83 -3.74 51.08
N PHE A 60 -19.29 -3.28 49.96
CA PHE A 60 -19.13 -1.85 49.69
C PHE A 60 -20.33 -1.44 48.84
N THR A 61 -21.25 -0.68 49.42
CA THR A 61 -22.30 0.03 48.69
C THR A 61 -21.72 1.36 48.23
N GLY A 62 -21.22 1.41 47.00
CA GLY A 62 -20.76 2.62 46.34
C GLY A 62 -20.62 2.38 44.84
N ASN A 63 -21.37 3.15 44.03
CA ASN A 63 -21.30 3.22 42.56
C ASN A 63 -21.72 1.98 41.74
N THR A 64 -22.92 1.45 41.98
CA THR A 64 -23.55 0.46 41.08
C THR A 64 -23.90 1.01 39.69
N GLN A 65 -23.95 2.34 39.51
CA GLN A 65 -24.20 2.95 38.19
C GLN A 65 -22.93 2.96 37.32
N SER A 66 -21.78 3.38 37.85
CA SER A 66 -20.52 3.39 37.08
C SER A 66 -20.02 1.97 36.78
N GLU A 67 -20.20 0.99 37.68
CA GLU A 67 -19.86 -0.41 37.38
C GLU A 67 -20.82 -1.05 36.36
N ALA A 68 -22.10 -0.65 36.34
CA ALA A 68 -23.06 -1.14 35.35
C ALA A 68 -22.83 -0.50 33.97
N GLU A 69 -22.40 0.76 33.94
CA GLU A 69 -22.01 1.48 32.73
C GLU A 69 -20.70 0.92 32.17
N GLU A 70 -19.67 0.70 32.99
CA GLU A 70 -18.43 0.00 32.60
C GLU A 70 -18.66 -1.45 32.12
N ARG A 71 -19.61 -2.18 32.71
CA ARG A 71 -19.98 -3.53 32.24
C ARG A 71 -20.79 -3.51 30.93
N ARG A 72 -21.54 -2.44 30.65
CA ARG A 72 -22.24 -2.26 29.37
C ARG A 72 -21.26 -1.84 28.28
N THR A 73 -20.36 -0.91 28.58
CA THR A 73 -19.35 -0.42 27.62
C THR A 73 -18.35 -1.51 27.22
N THR A 74 -17.92 -2.35 28.17
CA THR A 74 -17.08 -3.51 27.86
C THR A 74 -17.80 -4.55 27.00
N ASN A 75 -19.10 -4.75 27.20
CA ASN A 75 -19.89 -5.67 26.38
C ASN A 75 -20.10 -5.15 24.94
N GLU A 76 -20.41 -3.86 24.76
CA GLU A 76 -20.57 -3.26 23.42
C GLU A 76 -19.24 -3.24 22.64
N ALA A 77 -18.12 -2.91 23.30
CA ALA A 77 -16.81 -2.96 22.69
C ALA A 77 -16.41 -4.40 22.28
N ASN A 78 -16.75 -5.40 23.09
CA ASN A 78 -16.51 -6.80 22.75
C ASN A 78 -17.36 -7.26 21.56
N GLN A 79 -18.63 -6.80 21.47
CA GLN A 79 -19.49 -7.06 20.31
C GLN A 79 -18.89 -6.51 19.01
N THR A 80 -18.43 -5.25 19.00
CA THR A 80 -17.79 -4.67 17.80
C THR A 80 -16.53 -5.43 17.38
N ARG A 81 -15.75 -5.96 18.31
CA ARG A 81 -14.58 -6.80 18.00
C ARG A 81 -14.99 -8.14 17.38
N GLU A 82 -16.01 -8.80 17.93
CA GLU A 82 -16.54 -10.05 17.40
C GLU A 82 -17.11 -9.86 15.99
N GLU A 83 -17.88 -8.80 15.75
CA GLU A 83 -18.38 -8.41 14.42
C GLU A 83 -17.25 -8.24 13.40
N LEU A 84 -16.15 -7.59 13.79
CA LEU A 84 -14.98 -7.42 12.92
C LEU A 84 -14.27 -8.75 12.63
N MET A 85 -14.10 -9.60 13.63
CA MET A 85 -13.50 -10.93 13.44
C MET A 85 -14.36 -11.78 12.50
N GLU A 86 -15.67 -11.70 12.68
CA GLU A 86 -16.61 -12.43 11.86
C GLU A 86 -16.43 -12.09 10.38
N LEU A 87 -16.11 -10.85 9.99
CA LEU A 87 -16.01 -10.42 8.58
C LEU A 87 -15.19 -11.35 7.68
N VAL A 88 -14.12 -11.95 8.22
CA VAL A 88 -13.16 -12.79 7.49
C VAL A 88 -13.36 -14.29 7.79
N ASP A 89 -14.18 -14.65 8.77
CA ASP A 89 -14.44 -16.05 9.14
C ASP A 89 -15.30 -16.77 8.09
N GLN A 90 -14.90 -17.99 7.76
CA GLN A 90 -15.40 -18.74 6.59
C GLN A 90 -16.46 -19.80 6.90
N TYR A 91 -16.69 -20.15 8.16
CA TYR A 91 -17.56 -21.27 8.53
C TYR A 91 -18.59 -20.87 9.57
N HIS A 92 -19.88 -20.93 9.22
CA HIS A 92 -20.97 -20.94 10.18
C HIS A 92 -20.83 -22.21 11.04
N GLY A 93 -20.25 -22.07 12.24
CA GLY A 93 -20.11 -23.15 13.21
C GLY A 93 -18.66 -23.46 13.56
N THR A 94 -18.29 -23.07 14.80
CA THR A 94 -16.97 -23.22 15.45
C THR A 94 -15.83 -22.44 14.80
N SER A 95 -15.45 -21.34 15.45
CA SER A 95 -14.31 -20.50 15.10
C SER A 95 -13.00 -21.33 15.15
N TYR A 96 -12.42 -21.63 13.99
CA TYR A 96 -11.07 -22.23 13.87
C TYR A 96 -9.97 -21.22 14.25
N THR A 97 -10.31 -20.01 14.67
CA THR A 97 -9.36 -18.96 15.07
C THR A 97 -8.43 -19.37 16.22
N HIS A 98 -8.78 -20.41 17.00
CA HIS A 98 -7.92 -21.00 18.03
C HIS A 98 -6.85 -21.97 17.48
N GLN A 99 -6.98 -22.45 16.23
CA GLN A 99 -6.02 -23.35 15.58
C GLN A 99 -5.08 -22.63 14.60
N LEU A 100 -5.36 -21.36 14.28
CA LEU A 100 -4.44 -20.54 13.50
C LEU A 100 -3.15 -20.30 14.29
N PRO A 101 -1.96 -20.30 13.64
CA PRO A 101 -0.73 -19.97 14.32
C PRO A 101 -0.87 -18.59 14.96
N ILE A 102 -0.63 -18.52 16.27
CA ILE A 102 -0.58 -17.24 16.97
C ILE A 102 0.59 -16.47 16.36
N VAL A 103 0.29 -15.37 15.68
CA VAL A 103 1.30 -14.35 15.41
C VAL A 103 1.53 -13.69 16.76
N GLU A 104 2.43 -14.26 17.56
CA GLU A 104 2.81 -13.66 18.84
C GLU A 104 3.38 -12.28 18.55
N SER A 105 2.67 -11.22 18.96
CA SER A 105 3.30 -9.94 19.20
C SER A 105 4.37 -10.19 20.27
N PRO A 106 5.67 -10.04 19.97
CA PRO A 106 6.69 -10.33 20.97
C PRO A 106 6.45 -9.41 22.17
N ASN A 107 6.57 -9.96 23.38
CA ASN A 107 6.74 -9.11 24.57
C ASN A 107 7.90 -8.17 24.27
N LEU A 108 7.62 -6.86 24.29
CA LEU A 108 8.58 -5.79 24.11
C LEU A 108 9.65 -5.93 25.19
N TYR A 109 10.73 -6.66 24.89
CA TYR A 109 11.97 -6.50 25.62
C TYR A 109 12.49 -5.12 25.24
N GLN A 110 12.49 -4.19 26.20
CA GLN A 110 13.22 -2.94 26.07
C GLN A 110 14.70 -3.29 25.81
N PRO A 111 15.28 -2.93 24.66
CA PRO A 111 16.71 -3.04 24.50
C PRO A 111 17.38 -2.11 25.51
N GLY A 112 18.36 -2.62 26.26
CA GLY A 112 19.19 -1.77 27.11
C GLY A 112 19.85 -0.69 26.26
N ASN A 113 19.69 0.56 26.69
CA ASN A 113 20.18 1.76 26.01
C ASN A 113 21.64 1.57 25.57
N GLY A 114 21.86 1.51 24.24
CA GLY A 114 23.17 1.78 23.67
C GLY A 114 23.59 3.23 24.01
N PRO A 115 24.86 3.62 23.78
CA PRO A 115 25.26 4.99 24.03
C PRO A 115 24.34 5.93 23.26
N HIS A 116 23.59 6.74 24.01
CA HIS A 116 22.76 7.82 23.48
C HIS A 116 23.71 8.82 22.82
N LEU A 117 23.93 8.69 21.52
CA LEU A 117 24.21 9.86 20.70
C LEU A 117 22.87 10.57 20.55
N GLN A 118 22.60 11.51 21.45
CA GLN A 118 21.68 12.60 21.15
C GLN A 118 22.32 13.39 20.01
N VAL A 119 21.86 13.13 18.78
CA VAL A 119 21.80 14.23 17.81
C VAL A 119 20.82 15.20 18.45
N SER A 120 21.28 16.41 18.78
CA SER A 120 20.38 17.37 19.39
C SER A 120 19.29 17.69 18.36
N ASP A 121 18.04 17.67 18.82
CA ASP A 121 16.88 18.10 18.05
C ASP A 121 16.70 19.63 18.16
N GLU A 122 17.73 20.37 18.60
CA GLU A 122 17.66 21.83 18.68
C GLU A 122 17.76 22.45 17.28
N GLU A 123 16.91 23.45 17.04
CA GLU A 123 16.84 24.18 15.76
C GLU A 123 18.19 24.83 15.36
N GLU A 124 19.11 24.99 16.33
CA GLU A 124 20.45 25.56 16.15
C GLU A 124 21.46 24.58 15.51
N ASP A 125 21.19 23.27 15.53
CA ASP A 125 22.06 22.24 14.94
C ASP A 125 21.72 21.93 13.47
N GLU A 126 20.66 22.52 12.92
CA GLU A 126 20.37 22.46 11.48
C GLU A 126 21.38 23.32 10.71
N TRP A 127 22.18 22.70 9.85
CA TRP A 127 23.11 23.41 8.97
C TRP A 127 22.61 23.44 7.52
N PRO A 128 22.40 24.60 6.88
CA PRO A 128 22.54 25.94 7.40
C PRO A 128 21.43 26.29 8.40
N PRO A 129 21.70 27.22 9.36
CA PRO A 129 20.71 27.65 10.35
C PRO A 129 19.36 27.99 9.72
N PRO A 130 18.22 27.72 10.39
CA PRO A 130 16.88 27.78 9.77
C PRO A 130 16.56 29.12 9.09
N LEU A 131 17.11 30.21 9.62
CA LEU A 131 16.89 31.59 9.19
C LEU A 131 17.93 32.12 8.19
N GLN A 132 18.95 31.33 7.82
CA GLN A 132 20.05 31.78 6.99
C GLN A 132 19.88 31.32 5.53
N ALA A 133 19.16 32.13 4.75
CA ALA A 133 19.13 32.00 3.29
C ALA A 133 20.18 32.92 2.64
N TRP A 134 20.66 32.56 1.45
CA TRP A 134 21.55 33.43 0.68
C TRP A 134 20.86 34.74 0.27
N PRO A 135 21.59 35.87 0.27
CA PRO A 135 21.03 37.14 -0.18
C PRO A 135 20.62 37.04 -1.65
N ALA A 136 19.34 37.29 -1.92
CA ALA A 136 18.76 37.20 -3.26
C ALA A 136 18.70 38.59 -3.94
N ASP A 137 18.96 38.61 -5.26
CA ASP A 137 18.72 39.75 -6.13
C ASP A 137 17.24 40.13 -6.20
N GLY A 138 16.93 41.33 -6.69
CA GLY A 138 15.53 41.81 -6.80
C GLY A 138 14.63 40.86 -7.60
N GLU A 139 15.11 40.38 -8.75
CA GLU A 139 14.40 39.41 -9.60
C GLU A 139 14.24 38.04 -8.91
N THR A 140 15.29 37.56 -8.24
CA THR A 140 15.24 36.30 -7.48
C THR A 140 14.27 36.39 -6.30
N LYS A 141 14.18 37.54 -5.62
CA LYS A 141 13.19 37.78 -4.55
C LYS A 141 11.75 37.72 -5.06
N GLU A 142 11.47 38.23 -6.26
CA GLU A 142 10.14 38.12 -6.86
C GLU A 142 9.78 36.66 -7.18
N LYS A 143 10.73 35.90 -7.75
CA LYS A 143 10.56 34.46 -8.01
C LYS A 143 10.37 33.66 -6.73
N LEU A 144 11.12 33.98 -5.66
CA LEU A 144 10.96 33.35 -4.35
C LEU A 144 9.58 33.63 -3.74
N LYS A 145 9.06 34.86 -3.87
CA LYS A 145 7.70 35.19 -3.42
C LYS A 145 6.63 34.41 -4.20
N LYS A 146 6.80 34.26 -5.50
CA LYS A 146 5.93 33.44 -6.36
C LYS A 146 5.94 31.98 -5.90
N LEU A 147 7.13 31.43 -5.63
CA LEU A 147 7.28 30.07 -5.09
C LEU A 147 6.66 29.94 -3.70
N GLU A 148 6.83 30.92 -2.82
CA GLU A 148 6.22 30.92 -1.48
C GLU A 148 4.70 30.95 -1.57
N SER A 149 4.11 31.78 -2.43
CA SER A 149 2.65 31.77 -2.65
C SER A 149 2.16 30.43 -3.16
N ALA A 150 2.90 29.83 -4.10
CA ALA A 150 2.61 28.51 -4.65
C ALA A 150 2.59 27.42 -3.58
N LEU A 151 3.62 27.40 -2.72
CA LEU A 151 3.75 26.44 -1.63
C LEU A 151 2.69 26.61 -0.53
N LYS A 152 2.22 27.84 -0.28
CA LYS A 152 1.09 28.10 0.65
C LYS A 152 -0.22 27.52 0.12
N HIS A 153 -0.41 27.49 -1.19
CA HIS A 153 -1.59 26.95 -1.86
C HIS A 153 -1.46 25.45 -2.18
N PHE A 154 -0.99 24.66 -1.20
CA PHE A 154 -0.68 23.22 -1.31
C PHE A 154 -1.77 22.35 -1.99
N TYR A 155 -3.05 22.67 -1.81
CA TYR A 155 -4.15 21.86 -2.33
C TYR A 155 -4.54 22.18 -3.77
N THR A 156 -4.26 23.39 -4.25
CA THR A 156 -4.71 23.85 -5.57
C THR A 156 -3.65 23.72 -6.65
N GLU A 157 -2.37 23.84 -6.30
CA GLU A 157 -1.30 23.81 -7.30
C GLU A 157 -0.82 22.38 -7.58
N ASP A 158 -0.40 22.17 -8.84
CA ASP A 158 0.18 20.92 -9.30
C ASP A 158 1.69 20.89 -9.03
N ALA A 159 2.22 19.70 -8.73
CA ALA A 159 3.63 19.54 -8.42
C ALA A 159 4.56 19.90 -9.60
N GLU A 160 4.05 19.91 -10.84
CA GLU A 160 4.81 20.34 -12.02
C GLU A 160 5.04 21.84 -11.99
N ASP A 161 3.99 22.63 -11.78
CA ASP A 161 4.07 24.10 -11.79
C ASP A 161 5.03 24.60 -10.71
N VAL A 162 4.93 24.03 -9.49
CA VAL A 162 5.85 24.34 -8.39
C VAL A 162 7.30 24.00 -8.74
N TYR A 163 7.53 22.86 -9.42
CA TYR A 163 8.87 22.47 -9.86
C TYR A 163 9.40 23.40 -10.95
N GLN A 164 8.56 23.86 -11.87
CA GLN A 164 8.97 24.81 -12.91
C GLN A 164 9.34 26.17 -12.31
N ILE A 165 8.56 26.68 -11.34
CA ILE A 165 8.91 27.91 -10.61
C ILE A 165 10.24 27.74 -9.87
N TYR A 166 10.49 26.58 -9.26
CA TYR A 166 11.78 26.29 -8.64
C TYR A 166 12.93 26.30 -9.67
N ARG A 167 12.71 25.76 -10.87
CA ARG A 167 13.70 25.73 -11.96
C ARG A 167 14.03 27.13 -12.52
N GLU A 168 13.13 28.11 -12.39
CA GLU A 168 13.37 29.51 -12.75
C GLU A 168 14.40 30.22 -11.84
N LEU A 169 14.73 29.63 -10.68
CA LEU A 169 15.76 30.16 -9.77
C LEU A 169 17.19 29.91 -10.31
N PRO A 170 18.12 30.84 -10.05
CA PRO A 170 19.52 30.69 -10.44
C PRO A 170 20.21 29.54 -9.70
N GLU A 171 21.16 28.88 -10.36
CA GLU A 171 21.98 27.83 -9.74
C GLU A 171 23.12 28.45 -8.91
N PRO A 172 23.40 27.96 -7.68
CA PRO A 172 22.73 26.88 -6.95
C PRO A 172 21.41 27.33 -6.30
N ARG A 173 20.33 26.55 -6.48
CA ARG A 173 18.96 26.97 -6.14
C ARG A 173 18.62 26.83 -4.65
N ALA A 174 19.02 25.70 -4.06
CA ALA A 174 18.64 25.30 -2.70
C ALA A 174 19.04 26.31 -1.58
N PRO A 175 20.20 26.99 -1.63
CA PRO A 175 20.62 27.93 -0.59
C PRO A 175 19.79 29.22 -0.51
N TYR A 176 19.05 29.58 -1.58
CA TYR A 176 18.16 30.74 -1.57
C TYR A 176 16.86 30.51 -0.79
N LEU A 177 16.54 29.25 -0.48
CA LEU A 177 15.32 28.87 0.22
C LEU A 177 15.60 28.76 1.72
N GLU A 178 14.74 29.38 2.54
CA GLU A 178 14.70 29.15 3.99
C GLU A 178 14.31 27.69 4.32
N ALA A 179 14.69 27.19 5.50
CA ALA A 179 14.44 25.79 5.89
C ALA A 179 12.97 25.37 5.72
N ASN A 180 12.04 26.21 6.21
CA ASN A 180 10.60 25.96 6.10
C ASN A 180 10.14 25.81 4.63
N LEU A 181 10.65 26.67 3.73
CA LEU A 181 10.31 26.60 2.31
C LEU A 181 10.89 25.35 1.65
N ARG A 182 12.10 24.93 2.03
CA ARG A 182 12.72 23.67 1.54
C ARG A 182 11.87 22.45 1.91
N HIS A 183 11.47 22.36 3.18
CA HIS A 183 10.63 21.24 3.65
C HIS A 183 9.23 21.26 3.05
N MET A 184 8.63 22.45 2.87
CA MET A 184 7.35 22.60 2.17
C MET A 184 7.44 22.18 0.70
N LEU A 185 8.51 22.57 0.01
CA LEU A 185 8.78 22.20 -1.38
C LEU A 185 8.88 20.68 -1.54
N LEU A 186 9.77 20.04 -0.77
CA LEU A 186 9.94 18.58 -0.85
C LEU A 186 8.66 17.85 -0.43
N ARG A 187 7.91 18.37 0.56
CA ARG A 187 6.60 17.82 0.91
C ARG A 187 5.60 17.93 -0.25
N HIS A 188 5.54 19.06 -0.95
CA HIS A 188 4.66 19.25 -2.11
C HIS A 188 5.00 18.27 -3.24
N LEU A 189 6.29 18.17 -3.59
CA LEU A 189 6.77 17.25 -4.62
C LEU A 189 6.58 15.77 -4.24
N SER A 190 6.57 15.44 -2.96
CA SER A 190 6.37 14.06 -2.48
C SER A 190 4.92 13.57 -2.59
N ILE A 191 3.95 14.48 -2.64
CA ILE A 191 2.53 14.15 -2.59
C ILE A 191 1.99 14.10 -4.01
N VAL A 192 2.10 12.91 -4.60
CA VAL A 192 1.64 12.60 -5.96
C VAL A 192 0.67 11.42 -5.89
N GLU A 193 -0.37 11.43 -6.73
CA GLU A 193 -1.35 10.34 -6.82
C GLU A 193 -0.69 9.02 -7.25
N ARG A 194 0.17 9.09 -8.26
CA ARG A 194 0.98 7.97 -8.75
C ARG A 194 2.42 8.39 -8.89
N LYS A 195 3.33 7.53 -8.42
CA LYS A 195 4.76 7.74 -8.60
C LYS A 195 5.12 7.24 -9.98
N ASP A 196 5.45 8.18 -10.84
CA ASP A 196 5.93 7.95 -12.20
C ASP A 196 7.39 8.40 -12.33
N GLU A 197 8.06 8.00 -13.41
CA GLU A 197 9.45 8.37 -13.70
C GLU A 197 9.65 9.89 -13.66
N HIS A 198 8.76 10.67 -14.27
CA HIS A 198 8.82 12.14 -14.21
C HIS A 198 8.73 12.67 -12.78
N SER A 199 7.79 12.16 -11.98
CA SER A 199 7.63 12.58 -10.58
C SER A 199 8.86 12.25 -9.73
N MET A 200 9.48 11.09 -9.99
CA MET A 200 10.71 10.65 -9.35
C MET A 200 11.88 11.58 -9.73
N LEU A 201 12.06 11.87 -11.03
CA LEU A 201 13.13 12.72 -11.52
C LEU A 201 13.03 14.15 -10.96
N ARG A 202 11.83 14.72 -10.88
CA ARG A 202 11.60 16.04 -10.24
C ARG A 202 12.02 16.03 -8.78
N TYR A 203 11.61 15.02 -8.03
CA TYR A 203 11.95 14.90 -6.61
C TYR A 203 13.47 14.75 -6.41
N PHE A 204 14.11 13.88 -7.19
CA PHE A 204 15.56 13.66 -7.10
C PHE A 204 16.39 14.85 -7.57
N SER A 205 15.92 15.63 -8.54
CA SER A 205 16.55 16.89 -8.96
C SER A 205 16.71 17.86 -7.79
N VAL A 206 15.63 18.07 -7.01
CA VAL A 206 15.69 18.92 -5.81
C VAL A 206 16.56 18.30 -4.72
N VAL A 207 16.48 16.99 -4.51
CA VAL A 207 17.35 16.28 -3.54
C VAL A 207 18.83 16.38 -3.92
N ASP A 208 19.17 16.35 -5.20
CA ASP A 208 20.54 16.50 -5.70
C ASP A 208 21.05 17.94 -5.51
N ASP A 209 20.19 18.95 -5.75
CA ASP A 209 20.49 20.35 -5.43
C ASP A 209 20.76 20.55 -3.92
N MET A 210 20.04 19.84 -3.04
CA MET A 210 20.30 19.87 -1.59
C MET A 210 21.61 19.16 -1.23
N LYS A 211 21.87 17.98 -1.81
CA LYS A 211 23.08 17.20 -1.56
C LYS A 211 24.35 17.91 -2.06
N SER A 212 24.30 18.49 -3.26
CA SER A 212 25.42 19.23 -3.85
C SER A 212 25.80 20.48 -3.05
N THR A 213 24.84 21.06 -2.34
CA THR A 213 25.04 22.22 -1.46
C THR A 213 25.25 21.84 0.01
N ALA A 214 25.38 20.53 0.31
CA ALA A 214 25.56 19.97 1.65
C ALA A 214 24.47 20.35 2.66
N ILE A 215 23.23 20.54 2.18
CA ILE A 215 22.05 20.73 3.03
C ILE A 215 21.54 19.35 3.47
N PRO A 216 21.41 19.09 4.79
CA PRO A 216 20.93 17.82 5.32
C PRO A 216 19.43 17.66 5.02
N LEU A 217 19.04 16.40 4.82
CA LEU A 217 17.65 16.01 4.60
C LEU A 217 17.08 15.39 5.87
N THR A 218 15.81 15.69 6.14
CA THR A 218 15.05 15.14 7.26
C THR A 218 14.69 13.67 7.03
N ILE A 219 14.29 12.97 8.10
CA ILE A 219 13.82 11.57 8.02
C ILE A 219 12.66 11.41 7.02
N SER A 220 11.73 12.37 6.98
CA SER A 220 10.59 12.35 6.04
C SER A 220 11.00 12.50 4.58
N GLU A 221 12.03 13.31 4.31
CA GLU A 221 12.54 13.54 2.96
C GLU A 221 13.33 12.33 2.47
N TRP A 222 14.20 11.78 3.29
CA TRP A 222 14.87 10.50 3.00
C TRP A 222 13.88 9.37 2.76
N THR A 223 12.85 9.25 3.60
CA THR A 223 11.81 8.21 3.43
C THR A 223 11.05 8.40 2.11
N SER A 224 10.78 9.65 1.72
CA SER A 224 10.15 9.97 0.44
C SER A 224 11.06 9.63 -0.73
N ALA A 225 12.36 9.94 -0.64
CA ALA A 225 13.38 9.58 -1.62
C ALA A 225 13.48 8.06 -1.82
N ILE A 226 13.59 7.29 -0.73
CA ILE A 226 13.59 5.80 -0.75
C ILE A 226 12.30 5.30 -1.42
N SER A 227 11.16 5.94 -1.13
CA SER A 227 9.90 5.55 -1.75
C SER A 227 9.80 5.90 -3.23
N PHE A 228 10.43 6.97 -3.71
CA PHE A 228 10.48 7.28 -5.14
C PHE A 228 11.44 6.36 -5.89
N ALA A 229 12.62 6.07 -5.32
CA ALA A 229 13.59 5.13 -5.89
C ALA A 229 13.02 3.73 -6.16
N SER A 230 11.93 3.38 -5.48
CA SER A 230 11.39 2.02 -5.48
C SER A 230 9.99 1.86 -6.04
N LYS A 231 9.15 2.90 -5.99
CA LYS A 231 7.71 2.81 -6.35
C LYS A 231 7.34 3.53 -7.64
N TYR A 232 8.31 4.08 -8.37
CA TYR A 232 8.06 4.74 -9.66
C TYR A 232 7.69 3.74 -10.79
N VAL A 233 8.02 2.46 -10.61
CA VAL A 233 7.68 1.38 -11.54
C VAL A 233 6.40 0.67 -11.14
N ALA A 234 5.67 0.14 -12.13
CA ALA A 234 4.43 -0.61 -11.89
C ALA A 234 4.64 -1.95 -11.16
N LYS A 235 5.79 -2.60 -11.35
CA LYS A 235 6.17 -3.85 -10.68
C LYS A 235 7.59 -3.71 -10.15
N ALA A 236 7.75 -3.76 -8.83
CA ALA A 236 9.06 -3.75 -8.19
C ALA A 236 9.82 -5.04 -8.54
N THR A 237 11.10 -4.88 -8.89
CA THR A 237 12.04 -5.95 -9.14
C THR A 237 13.23 -5.83 -8.18
N GLU A 238 14.26 -6.66 -8.37
CA GLU A 238 15.47 -6.61 -7.57
C GLU A 238 16.20 -5.26 -7.68
N VAL A 239 16.15 -4.60 -8.84
CA VAL A 239 16.81 -3.30 -9.08
C VAL A 239 16.24 -2.21 -8.16
N GLU A 240 14.92 -2.17 -8.01
CA GLU A 240 14.25 -1.21 -7.14
C GLU A 240 14.51 -1.48 -5.65
N VAL A 241 14.63 -2.76 -5.27
CA VAL A 241 15.02 -3.16 -3.91
C VAL A 241 16.44 -2.68 -3.60
N GLU A 242 17.38 -2.93 -4.51
CA GLU A 242 18.78 -2.50 -4.36
C GLU A 242 18.88 -0.97 -4.28
N SER A 243 18.14 -0.25 -5.12
CA SER A 243 18.09 1.22 -5.11
C SER A 243 17.55 1.76 -3.79
N ALA A 244 16.49 1.14 -3.25
CA ALA A 244 15.93 1.50 -1.94
C ALA A 244 16.92 1.27 -0.80
N LEU A 245 17.58 0.10 -0.79
CA LEU A 245 18.58 -0.25 0.23
C LEU A 245 19.83 0.64 0.15
N LYS A 246 20.26 1.01 -1.06
CA LYS A 246 21.36 1.96 -1.26
C LYS A 246 21.01 3.32 -0.67
N MET A 247 19.82 3.85 -0.96
CA MET A 247 19.37 5.13 -0.42
C MET A 247 19.23 5.10 1.11
N TRP A 248 18.76 3.99 1.68
CA TRP A 248 18.71 3.79 3.13
C TRP A 248 20.11 3.70 3.75
N LYS A 249 21.06 3.04 3.08
CA LYS A 249 22.47 3.02 3.49
C LYS A 249 23.09 4.42 3.49
N GLU A 250 22.81 5.23 2.46
CA GLU A 250 23.24 6.64 2.43
C GLU A 250 22.64 7.43 3.59
N MET A 251 21.34 7.26 3.85
CA MET A 251 20.62 7.91 4.96
C MET A 251 21.27 7.59 6.32
N GLU A 252 21.49 6.32 6.66
CA GLU A 252 21.98 5.95 8.01
C GLU A 252 23.50 6.13 8.16
N HIS A 253 24.30 5.80 7.14
CA HIS A 253 25.76 5.75 7.28
C HIS A 253 26.49 6.99 6.79
N ILE A 254 25.93 7.74 5.83
CA ILE A 254 26.58 8.96 5.31
C ILE A 254 25.97 10.18 5.99
N ALA A 255 24.64 10.27 6.00
CA ALA A 255 23.95 11.41 6.61
C ALA A 255 23.75 11.26 8.13
N GLY A 256 23.96 10.06 8.71
CA GLY A 256 23.80 9.82 10.14
C GLY A 256 22.34 9.85 10.62
N VAL A 257 21.37 9.84 9.70
CA VAL A 257 19.94 9.96 10.01
C VAL A 257 19.36 8.56 10.20
N ARG A 258 18.89 8.24 11.41
CA ARG A 258 18.31 6.92 11.70
C ARG A 258 16.91 6.76 11.11
N GLY A 259 16.68 5.63 10.42
CA GLY A 259 15.37 5.28 9.88
C GLY A 259 14.33 5.01 10.97
N ASN A 260 13.07 5.37 10.70
CA ASN A 260 11.94 5.16 11.62
C ASN A 260 10.93 4.16 11.04
N ASN A 261 9.78 3.99 11.72
CA ASN A 261 8.68 3.14 11.27
C ASN A 261 8.28 3.34 9.80
N ALA A 262 8.24 4.59 9.32
CA ALA A 262 7.88 4.86 7.93
C ALA A 262 8.96 4.40 6.95
N THR A 263 10.24 4.57 7.30
CA THR A 263 11.38 4.13 6.48
C THR A 263 11.35 2.60 6.30
N PHE A 264 11.26 1.85 7.39
CA PHE A 264 11.23 0.38 7.35
C PHE A 264 9.98 -0.16 6.65
N ASN A 265 8.84 0.52 6.81
CA ASN A 265 7.61 0.19 6.10
C ASN A 265 7.76 0.31 4.56
N VAL A 266 8.46 1.33 4.08
CA VAL A 266 8.77 1.47 2.65
C VAL A 266 9.69 0.35 2.17
N LEU A 267 10.76 0.06 2.91
CA LEU A 267 11.70 -1.01 2.56
C LEU A 267 11.01 -2.39 2.52
N TYR A 268 10.18 -2.68 3.51
CA TYR A 268 9.42 -3.93 3.57
C TYR A 268 8.48 -4.08 2.37
N ASP A 269 7.68 -3.06 2.06
CA ASP A 269 6.71 -3.10 0.96
C ASP A 269 7.39 -3.38 -0.39
N VAL A 270 8.55 -2.78 -0.62
CA VAL A 270 9.32 -2.97 -1.87
C VAL A 270 9.90 -4.37 -1.93
N ALA A 271 10.52 -4.86 -0.84
CA ALA A 271 11.05 -6.22 -0.76
C ALA A 271 9.97 -7.28 -1.03
N CYS A 272 8.79 -7.15 -0.40
CA CYS A 272 7.70 -8.08 -0.59
C CYS A 272 7.10 -8.03 -2.00
N LYS A 273 6.94 -6.83 -2.58
CA LYS A 273 6.46 -6.69 -3.97
C LYS A 273 7.44 -7.26 -5.00
N ALA A 274 8.73 -7.22 -4.72
CA ALA A 274 9.77 -7.87 -5.52
C ALA A 274 9.89 -9.38 -5.27
N GLY A 275 9.12 -9.95 -4.33
CA GLY A 275 9.16 -11.36 -3.96
C GLY A 275 10.34 -11.76 -3.07
N LYS A 276 11.09 -10.78 -2.54
CA LYS A 276 12.23 -10.99 -1.63
C LYS A 276 11.73 -11.15 -0.18
N PHE A 277 10.96 -12.20 0.07
CA PHE A 277 10.29 -12.42 1.37
C PHE A 277 11.26 -12.61 2.54
N THR A 278 12.41 -13.25 2.30
CA THR A 278 13.46 -13.44 3.30
C THR A 278 14.03 -12.10 3.78
N LEU A 279 14.28 -11.18 2.84
CA LEU A 279 14.68 -9.82 3.15
C LEU A 279 13.58 -9.08 3.94
N GLY A 280 12.31 -9.23 3.55
CA GLY A 280 11.18 -8.68 4.30
C GLY A 280 11.14 -9.13 5.76
N GLU A 281 11.34 -10.43 6.02
CA GLU A 281 11.41 -10.97 7.39
C GLU A 281 12.61 -10.42 8.18
N MET A 282 13.75 -10.21 7.52
CA MET A 282 14.91 -9.58 8.17
C MET A 282 14.67 -8.11 8.51
N ILE A 283 14.04 -7.35 7.61
CA ILE A 283 13.64 -5.96 7.85
C ILE A 283 12.74 -5.88 9.09
N TYR A 284 11.82 -6.83 9.27
CA TYR A 284 11.00 -6.91 10.49
C TYR A 284 11.78 -7.26 11.74
N LYS A 285 12.69 -8.24 11.68
CA LYS A 285 13.56 -8.55 12.82
C LYS A 285 14.37 -7.32 13.26
N GLU A 286 14.82 -6.51 12.31
CA GLU A 286 15.53 -5.27 12.59
C GLU A 286 14.61 -4.22 13.25
N MET A 287 13.37 -4.08 12.78
CA MET A 287 12.40 -3.20 13.46
C MET A 287 12.21 -3.60 14.94
N ILE A 288 12.03 -4.90 15.21
CA ILE A 288 11.89 -5.41 16.57
C ILE A 288 13.16 -5.13 17.40
N ALA A 289 14.34 -5.39 16.83
CA ALA A 289 15.62 -5.16 17.50
C ALA A 289 15.83 -3.68 17.88
N ARG A 290 15.26 -2.76 17.08
CA ARG A 290 15.28 -1.31 17.31
C ARG A 290 14.17 -0.82 18.25
N GLY A 291 13.29 -1.70 18.74
CA GLY A 291 12.14 -1.31 19.55
C GLY A 291 11.08 -0.53 18.77
N LEU A 292 11.04 -0.68 17.45
CA LEU A 292 10.04 -0.04 16.59
C LEU A 292 8.70 -0.81 16.67
N GLU A 293 7.67 -0.18 17.24
CA GLU A 293 6.35 -0.79 17.38
C GLU A 293 5.66 -1.04 16.03
N TYR A 294 4.92 -2.14 15.96
CA TYR A 294 4.03 -2.40 14.84
C TYR A 294 2.93 -1.35 14.75
N ASN A 295 2.64 -0.96 13.51
CA ASN A 295 1.55 -0.06 13.18
C ASN A 295 0.58 -0.74 12.22
N ARG A 296 -0.59 -0.15 11.98
CA ARG A 296 -1.54 -0.60 10.96
C ARG A 296 -0.90 -1.06 9.65
N PHE A 297 0.08 -0.31 9.15
CA PHE A 297 0.73 -0.62 7.88
C PHE A 297 1.44 -1.98 7.93
N HIS A 298 2.09 -2.31 9.04
CA HIS A 298 2.73 -3.61 9.24
C HIS A 298 1.73 -4.75 9.01
N TYR A 299 0.59 -4.75 9.70
CA TYR A 299 -0.42 -5.79 9.58
C TYR A 299 -1.02 -5.89 8.17
N VAL A 300 -1.33 -4.75 7.53
CA VAL A 300 -1.85 -4.74 6.15
C VAL A 300 -0.82 -5.28 5.16
N SER A 301 0.45 -4.93 5.33
CA SER A 301 1.54 -5.43 4.51
C SER A 301 1.78 -6.94 4.73
N MET A 302 1.58 -7.46 5.96
CA MET A 302 1.59 -8.89 6.22
C MET A 302 0.47 -9.61 5.45
N ILE A 303 -0.78 -9.13 5.55
CA ILE A 303 -1.92 -9.69 4.80
C ILE A 303 -1.59 -9.76 3.30
N PHE A 304 -1.10 -8.66 2.73
CA PHE A 304 -0.73 -8.61 1.33
C PHE A 304 0.39 -9.60 0.97
N THR A 305 1.39 -9.74 1.85
CA THR A 305 2.54 -10.64 1.66
C THR A 305 2.11 -12.11 1.73
N CYS A 306 1.24 -12.48 2.67
CA CYS A 306 0.62 -13.80 2.75
C CYS A 306 -0.14 -14.12 1.45
N GLY A 307 -0.89 -13.16 0.91
CA GLY A 307 -1.52 -13.27 -0.40
C GLY A 307 -0.53 -13.52 -1.55
N LEU A 308 0.65 -12.88 -1.54
CA LEU A 308 1.70 -13.15 -2.53
C LEU A 308 2.34 -14.54 -2.36
N LYS A 309 2.44 -15.03 -1.12
CA LYS A 309 2.87 -16.40 -0.78
C LYS A 309 1.77 -17.45 -1.04
N LYS A 310 0.55 -17.03 -1.43
CA LYS A 310 -0.65 -17.87 -1.59
C LYS A 310 -1.05 -18.59 -0.30
N ASP A 311 -0.86 -17.91 0.82
CA ASP A 311 -1.15 -18.39 2.16
C ASP A 311 -2.39 -17.68 2.73
N GLY A 312 -3.56 -18.29 2.54
CA GLY A 312 -4.83 -17.75 3.03
C GLY A 312 -4.91 -17.78 4.56
N ASP A 313 -4.38 -18.82 5.21
CA ASP A 313 -4.40 -18.97 6.67
C ASP A 313 -3.52 -17.93 7.34
N GLY A 314 -2.32 -17.69 6.80
CA GLY A 314 -1.44 -16.61 7.23
C GLY A 314 -2.09 -15.23 7.07
N ALA A 315 -2.84 -15.01 5.97
CA ALA A 315 -3.56 -13.75 5.77
C ALA A 315 -4.67 -13.55 6.83
N ARG A 316 -5.43 -14.59 7.17
CA ARG A 316 -6.43 -14.55 8.24
C ARG A 316 -5.79 -14.34 9.62
N ALA A 317 -4.66 -14.99 9.90
CA ALA A 317 -3.92 -14.81 11.14
C ALA A 317 -3.39 -13.35 11.28
N ALA A 318 -2.88 -12.77 10.20
CA ALA A 318 -2.46 -11.37 10.17
C ALA A 318 -3.63 -10.40 10.35
N TYR A 319 -4.80 -10.70 9.76
CA TYR A 319 -6.03 -9.94 10.00
C TYR A 319 -6.50 -10.03 11.45
N LYS A 320 -6.49 -11.23 12.03
CA LYS A 320 -6.81 -11.43 13.45
C LYS A 320 -5.88 -10.60 14.34
N ALA A 321 -4.57 -10.62 14.06
CA ALA A 321 -3.60 -9.81 14.80
C ALA A 321 -3.85 -8.29 14.65
N LEU A 322 -4.32 -7.83 13.49
CA LEU A 322 -4.72 -6.43 13.27
C LEU A 322 -5.90 -6.04 14.19
N VAL A 323 -6.93 -6.88 14.24
CA VAL A 323 -8.12 -6.64 15.07
C VAL A 323 -7.78 -6.75 16.56
N ASP A 324 -6.96 -7.73 16.95
CA ASP A 324 -6.48 -7.92 18.32
C ASP A 324 -5.62 -6.74 18.79
N ALA A 325 -4.84 -6.13 17.89
CA ALA A 325 -4.07 -4.92 18.14
C ALA A 325 -4.95 -3.65 18.23
N GLY A 326 -6.26 -3.76 17.99
CA GLY A 326 -7.20 -2.64 18.06
C GLY A 326 -7.06 -1.64 16.91
N GLU A 327 -6.47 -2.04 15.79
CA GLU A 327 -6.34 -1.18 14.60
C GLU A 327 -7.68 -1.12 13.83
N ILE A 328 -7.99 0.05 13.25
CA ILE A 328 -9.25 0.25 12.52
C ILE A 328 -9.31 -0.61 11.26
N VAL A 329 -10.41 -1.32 11.06
CA VAL A 329 -10.73 -2.01 9.82
C VAL A 329 -11.41 -1.02 8.87
N ASP A 330 -10.82 -0.79 7.69
CA ASP A 330 -11.40 0.04 6.62
C ASP A 330 -11.46 -0.75 5.30
N THR A 331 -11.99 -0.13 4.26
CA THR A 331 -12.00 -0.68 2.90
C THR A 331 -10.61 -1.14 2.43
N VAL A 332 -9.50 -0.49 2.84
CA VAL A 332 -8.15 -0.90 2.43
C VAL A 332 -7.75 -2.25 3.04
N VAL A 333 -8.05 -2.47 4.32
CA VAL A 333 -7.79 -3.75 5.00
C VAL A 333 -8.60 -4.87 4.35
N LEU A 334 -9.89 -4.64 4.11
CA LEU A 334 -10.76 -5.64 3.50
C LEU A 334 -10.39 -5.94 2.05
N ASN A 335 -9.98 -4.92 1.28
CA ASN A 335 -9.41 -5.12 -0.06
C ASN A 335 -8.12 -5.93 -0.05
N ALA A 336 -7.26 -5.73 0.95
CA ALA A 336 -6.05 -6.53 1.11
C ALA A 336 -6.42 -8.00 1.37
N MET A 337 -7.44 -8.26 2.19
CA MET A 337 -7.97 -9.61 2.44
C MET A 337 -8.60 -10.23 1.18
N ILE A 338 -9.47 -9.51 0.47
CA ILE A 338 -10.06 -9.96 -0.81
C ILE A 338 -8.95 -10.33 -1.79
N SER A 339 -7.94 -9.48 -1.93
CA SER A 339 -6.80 -9.75 -2.82
C SER A 339 -6.00 -10.98 -2.37
N ALA A 340 -5.77 -11.15 -1.07
CA ALA A 340 -5.01 -12.28 -0.53
C ALA A 340 -5.75 -13.60 -0.71
N LEU A 341 -7.06 -13.64 -0.46
CA LEU A 341 -7.89 -14.83 -0.61
C LEU A 341 -8.04 -15.24 -2.08
N ILE A 342 -8.26 -14.28 -2.99
CA ILE A 342 -8.27 -14.55 -4.44
C ILE A 342 -6.94 -15.18 -4.89
N LYS A 343 -5.80 -14.65 -4.44
CA LYS A 343 -4.47 -15.19 -4.78
C LYS A 343 -4.18 -16.55 -4.15
N SER A 344 -4.83 -16.85 -3.04
CA SER A 344 -4.73 -18.13 -2.30
C SER A 344 -5.76 -19.15 -2.79
N TYR A 345 -6.44 -18.90 -3.92
CA TYR A 345 -7.45 -19.78 -4.52
C TYR A 345 -8.74 -19.97 -3.70
N GLU A 346 -9.11 -18.97 -2.90
CA GLU A 346 -10.34 -18.97 -2.10
C GLU A 346 -11.30 -17.81 -2.48
N PRO A 347 -11.81 -17.76 -3.73
CA PRO A 347 -12.65 -16.65 -4.18
C PRO A 347 -14.03 -16.60 -3.50
N SER A 348 -14.56 -17.72 -3.01
CA SER A 348 -15.83 -17.77 -2.29
C SER A 348 -15.78 -16.96 -0.98
N ALA A 349 -14.69 -17.08 -0.24
CA ALA A 349 -14.48 -16.29 0.97
C ALA A 349 -14.27 -14.81 0.66
N ALA A 350 -13.55 -14.49 -0.42
CA ALA A 350 -13.41 -13.11 -0.89
C ALA A 350 -14.75 -12.46 -1.24
N LEU A 351 -15.67 -13.22 -1.85
CA LEU A 351 -17.04 -12.77 -2.13
C LEU A 351 -17.87 -12.55 -0.85
N ASN A 352 -17.69 -13.38 0.18
CA ASN A 352 -18.37 -13.18 1.46
C ASN A 352 -17.96 -11.86 2.10
N ILE A 353 -16.65 -11.55 2.11
CA ILE A 353 -16.15 -10.24 2.57
C ILE A 353 -16.79 -9.10 1.78
N TYR A 354 -16.87 -9.22 0.45
CA TYR A 354 -17.51 -8.21 -0.40
C TYR A 354 -18.99 -8.00 -0.05
N GLU A 355 -19.78 -9.06 0.13
CA GLU A 355 -21.19 -8.91 0.48
C GLU A 355 -21.35 -8.30 1.88
N ARG A 356 -20.48 -8.63 2.83
CA ARG A 356 -20.48 -7.98 4.16
C ARG A 356 -20.10 -6.52 4.11
N MET A 357 -19.16 -6.13 3.24
CA MET A 357 -18.86 -4.71 3.01
C MET A 357 -20.10 -3.96 2.52
N LYS A 358 -20.95 -4.59 1.70
CA LYS A 358 -22.20 -4.00 1.22
C LYS A 358 -23.25 -3.87 2.32
N THR A 359 -23.45 -4.91 3.13
CA THR A 359 -24.41 -4.86 4.24
C THR A 359 -24.03 -3.78 5.25
N MET A 360 -22.75 -3.73 5.65
CA MET A 360 -22.25 -2.70 6.57
C MET A 360 -22.40 -1.29 6.01
N HIS A 361 -22.17 -1.10 4.70
CA HIS A 361 -22.37 0.20 4.08
C HIS A 361 -23.85 0.61 4.08
N ALA A 362 -24.76 -0.31 3.79
CA ALA A 362 -26.19 -0.05 3.76
C ALA A 362 -26.76 0.28 5.16
N GLU A 363 -26.23 -0.34 6.21
CA GLU A 363 -26.63 -0.12 7.60
C GLU A 363 -26.17 1.25 8.15
N ARG A 364 -25.11 1.83 7.59
CA ARG A 364 -24.49 3.07 8.08
C ARG A 364 -25.04 4.31 7.34
N THR A 365 -26.16 4.86 7.82
CA THR A 365 -26.67 6.16 7.35
C THR A 365 -25.79 7.30 7.84
N GLY A 366 -25.01 7.93 6.94
CA GLY A 366 -24.20 9.13 7.24
C GLY A 366 -22.71 9.01 6.90
N THR A 367 -22.26 7.94 6.24
CA THR A 367 -20.86 7.80 5.82
C THR A 367 -20.44 8.90 4.86
N GLN A 368 -19.24 9.45 5.07
CA GLN A 368 -18.61 10.41 4.16
C GLN A 368 -18.64 9.90 2.72
N GLU A 369 -19.12 10.74 1.81
CA GLU A 369 -19.12 10.47 0.38
C GLU A 369 -17.71 10.18 -0.13
N TRP A 370 -17.59 9.27 -1.09
CA TRP A 370 -16.34 9.01 -1.78
C TRP A 370 -15.79 10.29 -2.40
N HIS A 371 -14.67 10.80 -1.88
CA HIS A 371 -14.04 11.97 -2.47
C HIS A 371 -13.30 11.61 -3.76
N ARG A 372 -13.65 12.26 -4.87
CA ARG A 372 -12.96 12.13 -6.16
C ARG A 372 -11.49 12.54 -6.08
N SER A 373 -11.19 13.65 -5.39
CA SER A 373 -9.82 14.14 -5.21
C SER A 373 -8.98 13.24 -4.30
N PHE A 374 -7.82 12.78 -4.79
CA PHE A 374 -6.86 12.00 -3.99
C PHE A 374 -6.34 12.79 -2.77
N LYS A 375 -6.20 14.12 -2.87
CA LYS A 375 -5.75 14.97 -1.77
C LYS A 375 -6.74 14.89 -0.61
N ASN A 376 -8.04 14.99 -0.87
CA ASN A 376 -9.10 14.88 0.15
C ASN A 376 -9.15 13.47 0.75
N ARG A 377 -9.06 12.41 -0.06
CA ARG A 377 -8.97 11.02 0.42
C ARG A 377 -7.80 10.84 1.39
N ARG A 378 -6.65 11.44 1.07
CA ARG A 378 -5.46 11.40 1.91
C ARG A 378 -5.67 12.12 3.25
N GLU A 379 -6.36 13.26 3.26
CA GLU A 379 -6.66 14.01 4.47
C GLU A 379 -7.60 13.25 5.42
N VAL A 380 -8.71 12.74 4.88
CA VAL A 380 -9.66 11.92 5.65
C VAL A 380 -8.93 10.72 6.26
N LYS A 381 -8.13 10.02 5.45
CA LYS A 381 -7.31 8.90 5.93
C LYS A 381 -6.33 9.33 7.03
N ARG A 382 -5.67 10.48 6.90
CA ARG A 382 -4.74 10.98 7.92
C ARG A 382 -5.46 11.34 9.21
N GLY A 383 -6.65 11.94 9.12
CA GLY A 383 -7.50 12.25 10.26
C GLY A 383 -7.94 10.99 11.00
N LEU A 384 -8.45 9.99 10.26
CA LEU A 384 -8.83 8.68 10.80
C LEU A 384 -7.65 7.97 11.48
N LEU A 385 -6.47 7.95 10.85
CA LEU A 385 -5.27 7.35 11.45
C LEU A 385 -4.81 8.07 12.71
N ARG A 386 -4.93 9.41 12.77
CA ARG A 386 -4.62 10.17 13.99
C ARG A 386 -5.57 9.81 15.13
N MET A 387 -6.87 9.76 14.84
CA MET A 387 -7.87 9.32 15.83
C MET A 387 -7.62 7.86 16.26
N ALA A 388 -7.23 6.98 15.33
CA ALA A 388 -6.87 5.59 15.64
C ALA A 388 -5.72 5.50 16.65
N MET A 389 -4.69 6.32 16.45
CA MET A 389 -3.52 6.35 17.33
C MET A 389 -3.88 6.90 18.71
N GLU A 390 -4.69 7.95 18.76
CA GLU A 390 -5.13 8.57 20.01
C GLU A 390 -5.99 7.64 20.85
N PHE A 391 -6.96 6.96 20.24
CA PHE A 391 -7.87 6.04 20.91
C PHE A 391 -7.37 4.58 20.95
N ARG A 392 -6.12 4.29 20.58
CA ARG A 392 -5.61 2.91 20.44
C ARG A 392 -5.86 2.03 21.68
N HIS A 393 -5.71 2.59 22.87
CA HIS A 393 -5.90 1.86 24.12
C HIS A 393 -7.33 1.95 24.68
N ASP A 394 -8.15 2.86 24.16
CA ASP A 394 -9.54 3.07 24.59
C ASP A 394 -10.51 2.23 23.72
N PRO A 395 -11.21 1.23 24.29
CA PRO A 395 -12.17 0.42 23.54
C PRO A 395 -13.35 1.24 22.99
N GLU A 396 -13.83 2.24 23.73
CA GLU A 396 -15.02 3.01 23.34
C GLU A 396 -14.68 4.02 22.24
N GLY A 397 -13.56 4.74 22.40
CA GLY A 397 -12.99 5.58 21.35
C GLY A 397 -12.73 4.79 20.07
N ARG A 398 -12.23 3.56 20.17
CA ARG A 398 -12.07 2.67 18.99
C ARG A 398 -13.38 2.36 18.31
N ALA A 399 -14.42 1.98 19.04
CA ALA A 399 -15.74 1.69 18.47
C ALA A 399 -16.29 2.92 17.72
N LYS A 400 -16.21 4.11 18.31
CA LYS A 400 -16.63 5.38 17.68
C LYS A 400 -15.83 5.71 16.43
N VAL A 401 -14.52 5.46 16.43
CA VAL A 401 -13.67 5.70 15.26
C VAL A 401 -13.93 4.64 14.17
N GLN A 402 -14.21 3.40 14.55
CA GLN A 402 -14.58 2.31 13.64
C GLN A 402 -15.95 2.52 12.99
N GLU A 403 -16.90 3.11 13.71
CA GLU A 403 -18.20 3.54 13.19
C GLU A 403 -18.03 4.63 12.12
N ARG A 404 -17.13 5.60 12.38
CA ARG A 404 -16.76 6.65 11.41
C ARG A 404 -15.90 6.15 10.24
N SER A 405 -15.34 4.95 10.34
CA SER A 405 -14.52 4.35 9.27
C SER A 405 -15.37 4.05 8.04
N ILE A 406 -14.83 4.37 6.87
CA ILE A 406 -15.46 4.05 5.59
C ILE A 406 -15.21 2.57 5.29
N VAL A 407 -16.28 1.79 5.38
CA VAL A 407 -16.35 0.40 4.93
C VAL A 407 -17.37 0.35 3.81
N CYS A 408 -16.91 0.50 2.58
CA CYS A 408 -17.73 0.41 1.37
C CYS A 408 -16.92 -0.18 0.21
N PRO A 409 -17.56 -0.86 -0.76
CA PRO A 409 -16.89 -1.25 -1.99
C PRO A 409 -16.35 -0.04 -2.75
N ASP A 410 -15.08 -0.10 -3.12
CA ASP A 410 -14.40 0.95 -3.87
C ASP A 410 -13.93 0.47 -5.25
N LEU A 411 -13.31 1.38 -6.03
CA LEU A 411 -12.74 1.05 -7.33
C LEU A 411 -11.75 -0.12 -7.26
N GLN A 412 -10.96 -0.22 -6.19
CA GLN A 412 -10.01 -1.31 -6.02
C GLN A 412 -10.71 -2.65 -5.77
N THR A 413 -11.81 -2.65 -5.01
CA THR A 413 -12.67 -3.82 -4.76
C THR A 413 -13.18 -4.38 -6.09
N TYR A 414 -13.82 -3.52 -6.90
CA TYR A 414 -14.34 -3.91 -8.21
C TYR A 414 -13.24 -4.32 -9.18
N ARG A 415 -12.08 -3.64 -9.15
CA ARG A 415 -10.93 -4.04 -9.96
C ARG A 415 -10.44 -5.45 -9.59
N LEU A 416 -10.38 -5.81 -8.31
CA LEU A 416 -9.98 -7.15 -7.88
C LEU A 416 -10.97 -8.21 -8.35
N LEU A 417 -12.27 -7.98 -8.15
CA LEU A 417 -13.33 -8.93 -8.51
C LEU A 417 -13.46 -9.07 -10.03
N VAL A 418 -13.59 -7.97 -10.77
CA VAL A 418 -13.69 -8.00 -12.24
C VAL A 418 -12.46 -8.64 -12.85
N ASN A 419 -11.26 -8.33 -12.36
CA ASN A 419 -10.04 -8.95 -12.85
C ASN A 419 -10.03 -10.47 -12.61
N HIS A 420 -10.47 -10.93 -11.43
CA HIS A 420 -10.56 -12.37 -11.13
C HIS A 420 -11.57 -13.09 -12.03
N PHE A 421 -12.81 -12.60 -12.12
CA PHE A 421 -13.84 -13.26 -12.93
C PHE A 421 -13.58 -13.15 -14.44
N ALA A 422 -13.04 -12.03 -14.91
CA ALA A 422 -12.74 -11.85 -16.33
C ALA A 422 -11.51 -12.63 -16.79
N ILE A 423 -10.43 -12.64 -16.02
CA ILE A 423 -9.15 -13.24 -16.43
C ILE A 423 -9.03 -14.69 -15.94
N THR A 424 -9.29 -14.94 -14.65
CA THR A 424 -9.03 -16.24 -14.03
C THR A 424 -10.16 -17.24 -14.28
N GLU A 425 -11.41 -16.87 -13.99
CA GLU A 425 -12.55 -17.80 -14.11
C GLU A 425 -13.22 -17.81 -15.48
N GLY A 426 -13.12 -16.70 -16.24
CA GLY A 426 -13.80 -16.56 -17.53
C GLY A 426 -15.32 -16.36 -17.42
N GLU A 427 -15.81 -15.96 -16.25
CA GLU A 427 -17.23 -15.70 -16.00
C GLU A 427 -17.62 -14.25 -16.32
N LEU A 428 -17.89 -13.98 -17.60
CA LEU A 428 -18.24 -12.64 -18.09
C LEU A 428 -19.49 -12.05 -17.42
N ASP A 429 -20.51 -12.86 -17.12
CA ASP A 429 -21.77 -12.34 -16.56
C ASP A 429 -21.59 -11.87 -15.10
N LYS A 430 -20.77 -12.56 -14.29
CA LYS A 430 -20.41 -12.07 -12.96
C LYS A 430 -19.61 -10.77 -13.06
N ALA A 431 -18.65 -10.70 -13.98
CA ALA A 431 -17.88 -9.48 -14.22
C ALA A 431 -18.80 -8.31 -14.63
N ALA A 432 -19.78 -8.54 -15.50
CA ALA A 432 -20.77 -7.54 -15.90
C ALA A 432 -21.65 -7.09 -14.73
N LYS A 433 -22.12 -8.04 -13.89
CA LYS A 433 -22.89 -7.72 -12.67
C LYS A 433 -22.12 -6.77 -11.74
N PHE A 434 -20.82 -7.00 -11.54
CA PHE A 434 -20.00 -6.10 -10.73
C PHE A 434 -19.85 -4.69 -11.34
N LEU A 435 -19.77 -4.58 -12.68
CA LEU A 435 -19.74 -3.28 -13.36
C LEU A 435 -21.07 -2.54 -13.27
N GLU A 436 -22.20 -3.25 -13.25
CA GLU A 436 -23.52 -2.66 -12.99
C GLU A 436 -23.63 -2.18 -11.54
N GLU A 437 -23.17 -2.98 -10.58
CA GLU A 437 -23.17 -2.61 -9.16
C GLU A 437 -22.30 -1.39 -8.87
N MET A 438 -21.21 -1.14 -9.61
CA MET A 438 -20.42 0.09 -9.48
C MET A 438 -21.26 1.36 -9.63
N GLY A 439 -22.29 1.33 -10.48
CA GLY A 439 -23.21 2.46 -10.66
C GLY A 439 -24.05 2.75 -9.42
N LEU A 440 -24.38 1.73 -8.61
CA LEU A 440 -25.14 1.88 -7.38
C LEU A 440 -24.33 2.60 -6.29
N PHE A 441 -23.02 2.38 -6.25
CA PHE A 441 -22.10 3.00 -5.29
C PHE A 441 -21.43 4.28 -5.84
N ASN A 442 -21.87 4.79 -6.98
CA ASN A 442 -21.29 5.96 -7.66
C ASN A 442 -19.76 5.85 -7.87
N VAL A 443 -19.24 4.64 -8.11
CA VAL A 443 -17.82 4.41 -8.35
C VAL A 443 -17.50 4.72 -9.82
N PRO A 444 -16.52 5.59 -10.12
CA PRO A 444 -16.20 5.94 -11.51
C PRO A 444 -15.63 4.75 -12.28
N LEU A 445 -15.92 4.70 -13.59
CA LEU A 445 -15.27 3.77 -14.51
C LEU A 445 -13.80 4.15 -14.67
N HIS A 446 -12.93 3.15 -14.69
CA HIS A 446 -11.47 3.34 -14.78
C HIS A 446 -10.89 2.45 -15.88
N GLY A 447 -9.83 2.91 -16.56
CA GLY A 447 -9.22 2.19 -17.70
C GLY A 447 -8.76 0.76 -17.37
N ALA A 448 -8.35 0.50 -16.13
CA ALA A 448 -7.98 -0.83 -15.65
C ALA A 448 -9.10 -1.89 -15.78
N LEU A 449 -10.38 -1.48 -15.67
CA LEU A 449 -11.52 -2.40 -15.82
C LEU A 449 -11.67 -2.83 -17.28
N PHE A 450 -11.59 -1.87 -18.21
CA PHE A 450 -11.56 -2.14 -19.65
C PHE A 450 -10.39 -3.04 -20.02
N LEU A 451 -9.19 -2.76 -19.50
CA LEU A 451 -8.02 -3.61 -19.70
C LEU A 451 -8.26 -5.06 -19.24
N SER A 452 -8.93 -5.24 -18.10
CA SER A 452 -9.24 -6.56 -17.56
C SER A 452 -10.24 -7.31 -18.45
N LEU A 453 -11.26 -6.61 -18.98
CA LEU A 453 -12.21 -7.16 -19.93
C LEU A 453 -11.54 -7.55 -21.25
N PHE A 454 -10.74 -6.67 -21.86
CA PHE A 454 -10.02 -6.98 -23.11
C PHE A 454 -9.07 -8.17 -22.94
N LYS A 455 -8.39 -8.26 -21.80
CA LYS A 455 -7.60 -9.46 -21.45
C LYS A 455 -8.48 -10.72 -21.35
N GLY A 456 -9.64 -10.62 -20.71
CA GLY A 456 -10.60 -11.71 -20.64
C GLY A 456 -11.06 -12.17 -22.02
N PHE A 457 -11.39 -11.24 -22.93
CA PHE A 457 -11.74 -11.57 -24.33
C PHE A 457 -10.59 -12.23 -25.07
N HIS A 458 -9.35 -11.79 -24.85
CA HIS A 458 -8.18 -12.42 -25.45
C HIS A 458 -7.97 -13.86 -24.96
N LEU A 459 -8.16 -14.13 -23.67
CA LEU A 459 -7.89 -15.43 -23.06
C LEU A 459 -9.02 -16.45 -23.26
N HIS A 460 -10.27 -16.01 -23.13
CA HIS A 460 -11.45 -16.88 -23.15
C HIS A 460 -12.27 -16.78 -24.43
N GLY A 461 -11.96 -15.81 -25.31
CA GLY A 461 -12.62 -15.62 -26.58
C GLY A 461 -12.20 -16.63 -27.65
N GLY A 462 -12.94 -16.67 -28.76
CA GLY A 462 -12.64 -17.54 -29.91
C GLY A 462 -13.02 -19.02 -29.74
N THR A 463 -13.48 -19.42 -28.55
CA THR A 463 -13.98 -20.78 -28.28
C THR A 463 -15.50 -20.85 -28.42
N ARG A 464 -16.00 -21.93 -29.03
CA ARG A 464 -17.43 -22.13 -29.28
C ARG A 464 -18.20 -22.25 -27.95
N TYR A 465 -19.43 -21.72 -27.92
CA TYR A 465 -20.34 -21.74 -26.77
C TYR A 465 -19.88 -20.92 -25.55
N THR A 466 -18.82 -20.13 -25.67
CA THR A 466 -18.48 -19.15 -24.64
C THR A 466 -19.35 -17.90 -24.74
N LYS A 467 -19.54 -17.24 -23.61
CA LYS A 467 -20.22 -15.95 -23.54
C LYS A 467 -19.33 -14.81 -24.06
N TRP A 468 -18.04 -15.06 -24.30
CA TRP A 468 -17.04 -14.13 -24.83
C TRP A 468 -17.16 -14.00 -26.35
N THR A 469 -18.28 -13.43 -26.81
CA THR A 469 -18.57 -13.30 -28.24
C THR A 469 -18.01 -12.01 -28.85
N ALA A 470 -17.73 -12.04 -30.16
CA ALA A 470 -17.31 -10.87 -30.93
C ALA A 470 -18.28 -9.68 -30.80
N ALA A 471 -19.59 -9.94 -30.76
CA ALA A 471 -20.61 -8.91 -30.58
C ALA A 471 -20.49 -8.18 -29.23
N ARG A 472 -20.18 -8.91 -28.16
CA ARG A 472 -19.95 -8.31 -26.83
C ARG A 472 -18.62 -7.55 -26.79
N LEU A 473 -17.57 -8.05 -27.46
CA LEU A 473 -16.31 -7.32 -27.58
C LEU A 473 -16.50 -5.96 -28.27
N GLU A 474 -17.27 -5.91 -29.35
CA GLU A 474 -17.63 -4.66 -30.04
C GLU A 474 -18.41 -3.70 -29.12
N SER A 475 -19.30 -4.22 -28.29
CA SER A 475 -20.02 -3.40 -27.30
C SER A 475 -19.07 -2.79 -26.27
N VAL A 476 -18.12 -3.57 -25.73
CA VAL A 476 -17.10 -3.07 -24.79
C VAL A 476 -16.18 -2.06 -25.46
N TRP A 477 -15.77 -2.29 -26.71
CA TRP A 477 -14.97 -1.35 -27.49
C TRP A 477 -15.68 -0.01 -27.71
N LYS A 478 -16.95 -0.03 -28.11
CA LYS A 478 -17.76 1.18 -28.24
C LYS A 478 -17.96 1.91 -26.91
N ALA A 479 -18.16 1.18 -25.82
CA ALA A 479 -18.26 1.77 -24.49
C ALA A 479 -16.96 2.46 -24.07
N TYR A 480 -15.82 1.85 -24.37
CA TYR A 480 -14.49 2.42 -24.13
C TYR A 480 -14.26 3.70 -24.94
N LEU A 481 -14.55 3.69 -26.24
CA LEU A 481 -14.45 4.89 -27.08
C LEU A 481 -15.37 6.02 -26.60
N LYS A 482 -16.62 5.71 -26.23
CA LYS A 482 -17.55 6.68 -25.65
C LYS A 482 -17.04 7.26 -24.33
N ALA A 483 -16.35 6.47 -23.51
CA ALA A 483 -15.77 6.93 -22.27
C ALA A 483 -14.55 7.84 -22.50
N LEU A 484 -13.73 7.52 -23.51
CA LEU A 484 -12.63 8.38 -23.98
C LEU A 484 -13.15 9.72 -24.51
N ASP A 485 -14.16 9.71 -25.38
CA ASP A 485 -14.74 10.92 -25.97
C ASP A 485 -15.38 11.84 -24.91
N LYS A 486 -15.87 11.27 -23.81
CA LYS A 486 -16.39 12.02 -22.66
C LYS A 486 -15.31 12.60 -21.75
N GLY A 487 -14.04 12.26 -21.96
CA GLY A 487 -12.93 12.71 -21.12
C GLY A 487 -13.05 12.25 -19.67
N VAL A 488 -13.51 11.02 -19.43
CA VAL A 488 -13.56 10.45 -18.07
C VAL A 488 -12.13 10.30 -17.54
N GLU A 489 -11.88 10.81 -16.34
CA GLU A 489 -10.57 10.70 -15.66
C GLU A 489 -10.08 9.25 -15.60
N ASP A 490 -8.75 9.06 -15.71
CA ASP A 490 -8.07 7.76 -15.72
C ASP A 490 -8.47 6.79 -16.85
N ILE A 491 -9.12 7.29 -17.91
CA ILE A 491 -9.36 6.55 -19.15
C ILE A 491 -8.56 7.21 -20.26
N TYR A 492 -7.51 6.54 -20.71
CA TYR A 492 -6.66 6.99 -21.80
C TYR A 492 -6.16 5.80 -22.60
N MET A 493 -5.88 6.02 -23.89
CA MET A 493 -5.22 5.03 -24.72
C MET A 493 -3.78 4.87 -24.26
N SER A 494 -3.48 3.70 -23.69
CA SER A 494 -2.11 3.31 -23.32
C SER A 494 -1.66 2.17 -24.21
N THR A 495 -0.34 2.02 -24.34
CA THR A 495 0.30 0.92 -25.06
C THR A 495 -0.30 -0.44 -24.66
N TRP A 496 -0.50 -0.64 -23.36
CA TRP A 496 -1.07 -1.88 -22.81
C TRP A 496 -2.53 -2.12 -23.20
N ILE A 497 -3.38 -1.09 -23.17
CA ILE A 497 -4.78 -1.23 -23.56
C ILE A 497 -4.85 -1.54 -25.06
N VAL A 498 -4.13 -0.80 -25.90
CA VAL A 498 -4.09 -0.99 -27.35
C VAL A 498 -3.64 -2.42 -27.69
N THR A 499 -2.53 -2.89 -27.13
CA THR A 499 -2.05 -4.26 -27.33
C THR A 499 -3.12 -5.31 -26.98
N ASN A 500 -3.81 -5.16 -25.84
CA ASN A 500 -4.82 -6.13 -25.42
C ASN A 500 -6.10 -6.06 -26.24
N VAL A 501 -6.50 -4.87 -26.70
CA VAL A 501 -7.61 -4.67 -27.63
C VAL A 501 -7.34 -5.42 -28.94
N LEU A 502 -6.17 -5.22 -29.54
CA LEU A 502 -5.80 -5.88 -30.80
C LEU A 502 -5.75 -7.41 -30.64
N LYS A 503 -5.17 -7.90 -29.54
CA LYS A 503 -5.17 -9.33 -29.20
C LYS A 503 -6.57 -9.91 -29.02
N ALA A 504 -7.47 -9.16 -28.38
CA ALA A 504 -8.87 -9.55 -28.20
C ALA A 504 -9.62 -9.63 -29.55
N PHE A 505 -9.46 -8.63 -30.42
CA PHE A 505 -10.10 -8.64 -31.75
C PHE A 505 -9.54 -9.72 -32.66
N ALA A 506 -8.23 -9.97 -32.62
CA ALA A 506 -7.60 -11.03 -33.38
C ALA A 506 -8.14 -12.41 -33.01
N THR A 507 -8.36 -12.65 -31.70
CA THR A 507 -8.87 -13.92 -31.18
C THR A 507 -10.38 -14.09 -31.37
N CYS A 508 -11.17 -13.04 -31.18
CA CYS A 508 -12.63 -13.13 -31.23
C CYS A 508 -13.23 -12.92 -32.64
N SER A 509 -12.65 -12.04 -33.44
CA SER A 509 -13.21 -11.55 -34.71
C SER A 509 -12.30 -11.81 -35.92
N GLY A 510 -11.08 -12.30 -35.69
CA GLY A 510 -10.09 -12.57 -36.73
C GLY A 510 -9.25 -11.35 -37.12
N GLN A 511 -8.22 -11.62 -37.93
CA GLN A 511 -7.18 -10.65 -38.31
C GLN A 511 -7.73 -9.45 -39.10
N ALA A 512 -8.65 -9.67 -40.03
CA ALA A 512 -9.19 -8.60 -40.87
C ALA A 512 -9.84 -7.47 -40.05
N ARG A 513 -10.64 -7.84 -39.04
CA ARG A 513 -11.28 -6.86 -38.14
C ARG A 513 -10.25 -6.20 -37.22
N ALA A 514 -9.25 -6.95 -36.75
CA ALA A 514 -8.19 -6.40 -35.92
C ALA A 514 -7.36 -5.32 -36.65
N THR A 515 -7.08 -5.49 -37.94
CA THR A 515 -6.43 -4.47 -38.78
C THR A 515 -7.28 -3.21 -38.90
N GLU A 516 -8.60 -3.36 -39.04
CA GLU A 516 -9.51 -2.22 -39.13
C GLU A 516 -9.58 -1.44 -37.80
N VAL A 517 -9.64 -2.13 -36.67
CA VAL A 517 -9.56 -1.52 -35.33
C VAL A 517 -8.21 -0.84 -35.11
N TRP A 518 -7.11 -1.39 -35.63
CA TRP A 518 -5.80 -0.75 -35.56
C TRP A 518 -5.77 0.60 -36.27
N ARG A 519 -6.38 0.70 -37.46
CA ARG A 519 -6.52 1.96 -38.19
C ARG A 519 -7.32 3.00 -37.37
N ASP A 520 -8.45 2.58 -36.79
CA ASP A 520 -9.27 3.45 -35.92
C ASP A 520 -8.48 3.96 -34.70
N ILE A 521 -7.63 3.10 -34.12
CA ILE A 521 -6.76 3.47 -33.00
C ILE A 521 -5.69 4.48 -33.43
N ARG A 522 -5.08 4.29 -34.61
CA ARG A 522 -4.02 5.18 -35.11
C ARG A 522 -4.50 6.60 -35.33
N GLU A 523 -5.73 6.78 -35.82
CA GLU A 523 -6.32 8.11 -36.00
C GLU A 523 -6.46 8.88 -34.68
N ARG A 524 -6.65 8.17 -33.56
CA ARG A 524 -6.96 8.75 -32.25
C ARG A 524 -5.77 8.84 -31.30
N TRP A 525 -4.89 7.84 -31.30
CA TRP A 525 -3.88 7.68 -30.25
C TRP A 525 -2.57 8.44 -30.52
N GLN A 526 -2.21 8.66 -31.79
CA GLN A 526 -0.97 9.34 -32.20
C GLN A 526 0.27 8.94 -31.35
N PRO A 527 0.69 7.66 -31.37
CA PRO A 527 1.72 7.17 -30.47
C PRO A 527 3.12 7.72 -30.78
N ASP A 528 3.90 7.97 -29.72
CA ASP A 528 5.32 8.29 -29.83
C ASP A 528 6.12 7.10 -30.39
N GLU A 529 7.31 7.35 -30.95
CA GLU A 529 8.18 6.29 -31.50
C GLU A 529 8.46 5.15 -30.50
N ARG A 530 8.63 5.47 -29.22
CA ARG A 530 8.82 4.47 -28.15
C ARG A 530 7.60 3.57 -27.97
N GLN A 531 6.40 4.16 -28.01
CA GLN A 531 5.14 3.45 -27.84
C GLN A 531 4.83 2.59 -29.08
N LEU A 532 5.15 3.10 -30.27
CA LEU A 532 5.04 2.36 -31.52
C LEU A 532 5.96 1.12 -31.48
N ASN A 533 7.25 1.33 -31.19
CA ASN A 533 8.25 0.26 -31.07
C ASN A 533 7.86 -0.83 -30.05
N ALA A 534 7.20 -0.45 -28.96
CA ALA A 534 6.72 -1.40 -27.95
C ALA A 534 5.59 -2.32 -28.47
N ILE A 535 4.79 -1.87 -29.44
CA ILE A 535 3.64 -2.60 -29.98
C ILE A 535 3.99 -3.41 -31.23
N MET A 536 5.01 -3.01 -31.99
CA MET A 536 5.41 -3.69 -33.23
C MET A 536 5.51 -5.22 -33.08
N PRO A 537 6.18 -5.78 -32.05
CA PRO A 537 6.30 -7.23 -31.91
C PRO A 537 4.95 -7.94 -31.80
N ASP A 538 3.96 -7.29 -31.16
CA ASP A 538 2.62 -7.85 -31.02
C ASP A 538 1.80 -7.70 -32.31
N LEU A 539 1.95 -6.59 -33.05
CA LEU A 539 1.32 -6.42 -34.38
C LEU A 539 1.79 -7.50 -35.36
N TYR A 540 3.11 -7.75 -35.40
CA TYR A 540 3.70 -8.79 -36.23
C TYR A 540 3.17 -10.19 -35.89
N ARG A 541 3.03 -10.51 -34.59
CA ARG A 541 2.45 -11.79 -34.15
C ARG A 541 0.99 -11.95 -34.54
N ILE A 542 0.24 -10.85 -34.57
CA ILE A 542 -1.18 -10.83 -34.96
C ILE A 542 -1.33 -10.79 -36.51
N GLY A 543 -0.27 -10.46 -37.24
CA GLY A 543 -0.26 -10.33 -38.69
C GLY A 543 -0.81 -8.99 -39.20
N ILE A 544 -0.82 -7.94 -38.38
CA ILE A 544 -1.29 -6.61 -38.80
C ILE A 544 -0.12 -5.88 -39.49
N PRO A 545 -0.27 -5.40 -40.73
CA PRO A 545 0.77 -4.68 -41.44
C PRO A 545 1.07 -3.31 -40.79
N GLU A 546 2.35 -2.88 -40.82
CA GLU A 546 2.79 -1.62 -40.22
C GLU A 546 2.08 -0.38 -40.81
N ASN A 547 1.68 -0.47 -42.08
CA ASN A 547 1.10 0.63 -42.87
C ASN A 547 -0.43 0.54 -43.05
N GLY A 548 -1.14 -0.19 -42.18
CA GLY A 548 -2.60 -0.33 -42.22
C GLY A 548 -3.36 0.94 -41.83
#